data_AF-A0A7K0BYC2-F1
#
_entry.id   AF-A0A7K0BYC2-F1
#
_cell.length_a   1.000
_cell.length_b   1.000
_cell.length_c   1.000
_cell.angle_alpha   90.00
_cell.angle_beta   90.00
_cell.angle_gamma   90.00
#
_symmetry.space_group_name_H-M   'P 1'
#
loop_
_entity.id
_entity.type
_entity.pdbx_description
1 polymer ?
#
loop_
_entity_poly.entity_id
_entity_poly.type
_entity_poly.pdbx_seq_one_letter_code
_entity_poly.pdbx_strand_id
1 'polypeptide(L)'
;MTSTRQTVRAYHEARFRGDVAAAAAQVGEPFRFQSPFIDSADRTGHLATLPGFVSIVTGVDLISELYGDEEATLVYDVHTATPAGTQRTAEHFRLADGKIVSIMLVFDAAPWQPMLARIQG
;
A
#
# COMPACT_ATOMS: atom_id res chain seq x y z
N MET A 1 9.88 10.30 -19.32
CA MET A 1 8.72 9.97 -18.46
C MET A 1 9.00 8.64 -17.79
N THR A 2 8.73 8.54 -16.48
CA THR A 2 8.84 7.27 -15.74
C THR A 2 7.64 6.40 -16.09
N SER A 3 7.83 5.10 -16.33
CA SER A 3 6.71 4.21 -16.65
C SER A 3 5.88 3.88 -15.40
N THR A 4 4.61 3.51 -15.60
CA THR A 4 3.73 3.06 -14.50
C THR A 4 4.35 1.94 -13.68
N ARG A 5 5.03 0.98 -14.34
CA ARG A 5 5.81 -0.06 -13.67
C ARG A 5 6.88 0.51 -12.75
N GLN A 6 7.69 1.45 -13.24
CA GLN A 6 8.77 2.03 -12.44
C GLN A 6 8.24 2.78 -11.21
N THR A 7 7.20 3.61 -11.37
CA THR A 7 6.58 4.35 -10.26
C THR A 7 5.98 3.42 -9.21
N VAL A 8 5.20 2.42 -9.63
CA VAL A 8 4.50 1.49 -8.73
C VAL A 8 5.49 0.58 -7.99
N ARG A 9 6.50 0.04 -8.67
CA ARG A 9 7.57 -0.74 -8.04
C ARG A 9 8.34 0.07 -7.02
N ALA A 10 8.75 1.29 -7.39
CA ALA A 10 9.50 2.18 -6.50
C ALA A 10 8.70 2.49 -5.23
N TYR A 11 7.40 2.77 -5.36
CA TYR A 11 6.51 2.98 -4.22
C TYR A 11 6.38 1.73 -3.34
N HIS A 12 6.05 0.58 -3.94
CA HIS A 12 5.83 -0.68 -3.21
C HIS A 12 7.10 -1.07 -2.43
N GLU A 13 8.26 -1.00 -3.05
CA GLU A 13 9.54 -1.31 -2.41
C GLU A 13 9.91 -0.31 -1.32
N ALA A 14 9.73 1.00 -1.56
CA ALA A 14 9.97 2.02 -0.54
C ALA A 14 9.05 1.84 0.67
N ARG A 15 7.76 1.56 0.42
CA ARG A 15 6.76 1.25 1.45
C ARG A 15 7.23 0.10 2.33
N PHE A 16 7.61 -1.04 1.78
CA PHE A 16 8.01 -2.21 2.58
C PHE A 16 9.41 -2.09 3.21
N ARG A 17 10.25 -1.14 2.76
CA ARG A 17 11.48 -0.74 3.47
C ARG A 17 11.26 0.29 4.57
N GLY A 18 10.06 0.85 4.69
CA GLY A 18 9.80 1.98 5.60
C GLY A 18 10.45 3.30 5.15
N ASP A 19 10.87 3.40 3.88
CA ASP A 19 11.45 4.62 3.31
C ASP A 19 10.33 5.58 2.88
N VAL A 20 9.86 6.36 3.85
CA VAL A 20 8.74 7.30 3.67
C VAL A 20 9.08 8.34 2.61
N ALA A 21 10.32 8.81 2.54
CA ALA A 21 10.72 9.83 1.57
C ALA A 21 10.68 9.29 0.13
N ALA A 22 11.22 8.09 -0.10
CA ALA A 22 11.17 7.45 -1.41
C ALA A 22 9.74 7.07 -1.81
N ALA A 23 8.90 6.64 -0.87
CA ALA A 23 7.49 6.37 -1.12
C ALA A 23 6.73 7.66 -1.48
N ALA A 24 6.93 8.73 -0.71
CA ALA A 24 6.33 10.05 -0.95
C ALA A 24 6.68 10.61 -2.33
N ALA A 25 7.92 10.38 -2.79
CA ALA A 25 8.35 10.80 -4.11
C ALA A 25 7.55 10.17 -5.27
N GLN A 26 6.83 9.07 -5.05
CA GLN A 26 6.01 8.42 -6.08
C GLN A 26 4.53 8.81 -6.01
N VAL A 27 4.09 9.52 -4.97
CA VAL A 27 2.68 9.84 -4.73
C VAL A 27 2.39 11.30 -5.10
N GLY A 28 1.39 11.49 -5.95
CA GLY A 28 0.97 12.78 -6.49
C GLY A 28 -0.14 13.44 -5.66
N GLU A 29 -0.64 14.55 -6.18
CA GLU A 29 -1.84 15.24 -5.68
C GLU A 29 -2.78 15.52 -6.86
N PRO A 30 -4.11 15.39 -6.70
CA PRO A 30 -4.80 14.91 -5.49
C PRO A 30 -4.53 13.42 -5.21
N PHE A 31 -4.71 12.99 -3.97
CA PHE A 31 -4.49 11.61 -3.55
C PHE A 31 -5.74 10.99 -2.92
N ARG A 32 -5.97 9.71 -3.17
CA ARG A 32 -7.00 8.91 -2.50
C ARG A 32 -6.43 7.55 -2.08
N PHE A 33 -6.70 7.16 -0.85
CA PHE A 33 -6.42 5.83 -0.33
C PHE A 33 -7.71 5.18 0.15
N GLN A 34 -7.91 3.93 -0.28
CA GLN A 34 -9.01 3.09 0.20
C GLN A 34 -8.48 1.72 0.60
N SER A 35 -8.97 1.21 1.72
CA SER A 35 -8.76 -0.14 2.21
C SER A 35 -10.01 -0.59 2.98
N PRO A 36 -10.11 -1.86 3.41
CA PRO A 36 -11.20 -2.30 4.29
C PRO A 36 -11.34 -1.51 5.60
N PHE A 37 -10.30 -0.82 6.07
CA PHE A 37 -10.32 -0.07 7.34
C PHE A 37 -10.32 1.44 7.21
N ILE A 38 -9.84 1.97 6.08
CA ILE A 38 -9.54 3.39 5.90
C ILE A 38 -10.07 3.85 4.55
N ASP A 39 -10.72 4.99 4.56
CA ASP A 39 -11.03 5.78 3.38
C ASP A 39 -10.57 7.23 3.63
N SER A 40 -9.59 7.70 2.87
CA SER A 40 -8.95 9.00 3.13
C SER A 40 -8.40 9.66 1.87
N ALA A 41 -8.48 10.98 1.80
CA ALA A 41 -7.78 11.82 0.81
C ALA A 41 -6.49 12.45 1.36
N ASP A 42 -6.12 12.17 2.61
CA ASP A 42 -4.93 12.73 3.26
C ASP A 42 -3.66 11.96 2.86
N ARG A 43 -2.94 12.51 1.89
CA ARG A 43 -1.63 11.98 1.45
C ARG A 43 -0.62 11.94 2.58
N THR A 44 -0.56 13.00 3.40
CA THR A 44 0.43 13.13 4.46
C THR A 44 0.15 12.12 5.56
N GLY A 45 -1.12 12.00 5.98
CA GLY A 45 -1.58 10.99 6.91
C GLY A 45 -1.27 9.58 6.43
N HIS A 46 -1.59 9.26 5.17
CA HIS A 46 -1.26 7.96 4.56
C HIS A 46 0.23 7.62 4.67
N LEU A 47 1.11 8.53 4.24
CA LEU A 47 2.56 8.32 4.28
C LEU A 47 3.11 8.20 5.72
N ALA A 48 2.51 8.92 6.67
CA ALA A 48 2.89 8.85 8.08
C ALA A 48 2.56 7.49 8.73
N THR A 49 1.62 6.71 8.17
CA THR A 49 1.30 5.36 8.69
C THR A 49 2.31 4.29 8.30
N LEU A 50 3.12 4.53 7.26
CA LEU A 50 4.00 3.50 6.68
C LEU A 50 4.98 2.90 7.71
N PRO A 51 5.67 3.69 8.56
CA PRO A 51 6.58 3.11 9.56
C PRO A 51 5.88 2.18 10.56
N GLY A 52 4.68 2.56 11.00
CA GLY A 52 3.85 1.75 11.90
C GLY A 52 3.44 0.43 11.24
N PHE A 53 3.00 0.49 9.99
CA PHE A 53 2.68 -0.70 9.20
C PHE A 53 3.89 -1.63 9.01
N VAL A 54 5.05 -1.10 8.62
CA VAL A 54 6.26 -1.91 8.41
C VAL A 54 6.74 -2.59 9.69
N SER A 55 6.51 -1.99 10.86
CA SER A 55 6.94 -2.58 12.14
C SER A 55 6.32 -3.95 12.44
N ILE A 56 5.17 -4.27 11.84
CA ILE A 56 4.49 -5.58 12.01
C ILE A 56 4.76 -6.55 10.86
N VAL A 57 5.40 -6.10 9.77
CA VAL A 57 5.65 -6.90 8.57
C VAL A 57 6.96 -7.66 8.72
N THR A 58 6.93 -8.97 8.45
CA THR A 58 8.10 -9.85 8.48
C THR A 58 8.58 -10.26 7.09
N GLY A 59 7.76 -10.05 6.05
CA GLY A 59 8.12 -10.33 4.67
C GLY A 59 7.01 -9.95 3.70
N VAL A 60 7.35 -9.88 2.42
CA VAL A 60 6.40 -9.67 1.33
C VAL A 60 6.75 -10.58 0.16
N ASP A 61 5.79 -11.36 -0.30
CA ASP A 61 5.91 -12.23 -1.46
C ASP A 61 5.03 -11.68 -2.58
N LEU A 62 5.67 -11.15 -3.62
CA LEU A 62 4.97 -10.67 -4.80
C LEU A 62 4.54 -11.84 -5.68
N ILE A 63 3.25 -11.93 -5.96
CA ILE A 63 2.64 -13.04 -6.70
C ILE A 63 2.40 -12.67 -8.17
N SER A 64 1.87 -11.47 -8.42
CA SER A 64 1.54 -11.03 -9.78
C SER A 64 1.59 -9.51 -9.90
N GLU A 65 1.88 -9.06 -11.12
CA GLU A 65 1.90 -7.65 -11.49
C GLU A 65 1.24 -7.48 -12.86
N LEU A 66 0.24 -6.60 -12.95
CA LEU A 66 -0.39 -6.20 -14.19
C LEU A 66 -0.25 -4.69 -14.35
N TYR A 67 0.13 -4.25 -15.54
CA TYR A 67 0.43 -2.85 -15.83
C TYR A 67 -0.32 -2.39 -17.07
N GLY A 68 -1.01 -1.26 -16.94
CA GLY A 68 -1.46 -0.42 -18.05
C GLY A 68 -0.65 0.87 -18.12
N ASP A 69 -1.08 1.78 -18.98
CA ASP A 69 -0.39 3.06 -19.18
C ASP A 69 -0.45 3.96 -17.94
N GLU A 70 -1.59 4.00 -17.25
CA GLU A 70 -1.85 4.85 -16.07
C GLU A 70 -2.44 4.08 -14.88
N GLU A 71 -2.37 2.74 -14.91
CA GLU A 71 -2.84 1.90 -13.81
C GLU A 71 -2.00 0.66 -13.63
N ALA A 72 -2.03 0.11 -12.41
CA ALA A 72 -1.40 -1.16 -12.12
C ALA A 72 -2.23 -1.94 -11.10
N THR A 73 -2.10 -3.26 -11.12
CA THR A 73 -2.56 -4.15 -10.05
C THR A 73 -1.42 -5.02 -9.60
N LEU A 74 -1.14 -5.02 -8.31
CA LEU A 74 -0.24 -5.98 -7.68
C LEU A 74 -1.06 -6.98 -6.88
N VAL A 75 -0.66 -8.24 -6.92
CA VAL A 75 -1.13 -9.27 -5.99
C VAL A 75 0.07 -9.76 -5.20
N TYR A 76 -0.01 -9.71 -3.87
CA TYR A 76 1.09 -10.10 -2.99
C TYR A 76 0.58 -10.60 -1.65
N ASP A 77 1.41 -11.39 -0.99
CA ASP A 77 1.23 -11.79 0.40
C ASP A 77 2.08 -10.88 1.29
N VAL A 78 1.47 -10.34 2.34
CA VAL A 78 2.18 -9.68 3.43
C VAL A 78 2.23 -10.63 4.61
N HIS A 79 3.43 -11.00 5.02
CA HIS A 79 3.63 -11.77 6.26
C HIS A 79 3.71 -10.81 7.43
N THR A 80 2.95 -11.08 8.49
CA THR A 80 2.96 -10.24 9.68
C THR A 80 3.32 -11.04 10.92
N ALA A 81 3.94 -10.40 11.90
CA ALA A 81 4.19 -10.96 13.23
C ALA A 81 2.93 -10.95 14.12
N THR A 82 1.75 -10.80 13.53
CA THR A 82 0.47 -10.68 14.24
C THR A 82 -0.34 -11.98 14.17
N PRO A 83 -1.33 -12.19 15.05
CA PRO A 83 -2.28 -13.29 14.90
C PRO A 83 -3.04 -13.32 13.56
N ALA A 84 -3.11 -12.22 12.81
CA ALA A 84 -3.69 -12.21 11.47
C ALA A 84 -2.85 -13.02 10.46
N GLY A 85 -1.58 -13.28 10.75
CA GLY A 85 -0.70 -14.11 9.93
C GLY A 85 -0.39 -13.47 8.58
N THR A 86 -0.61 -14.23 7.50
CA THR A 86 -0.38 -13.78 6.13
C THR A 86 -1.64 -13.13 5.55
N GLN A 87 -1.51 -11.89 5.07
CA GLN A 87 -2.56 -11.19 4.36
C GLN A 87 -2.31 -11.23 2.84
N ARG A 88 -3.18 -11.93 2.11
CA ARG A 88 -3.22 -11.81 0.65
C ARG A 88 -3.91 -10.51 0.25
N THR A 89 -3.23 -9.71 -0.56
CA THR A 89 -3.66 -8.38 -0.93
C THR A 89 -3.65 -8.23 -2.44
N ALA A 90 -4.73 -7.67 -2.99
CA ALA A 90 -4.70 -7.00 -4.28
C ALA A 90 -4.60 -5.49 -4.02
N GLU A 91 -3.62 -4.83 -4.62
CA GLU A 91 -3.43 -3.37 -4.56
C GLU A 91 -3.57 -2.81 -5.97
N HIS A 92 -4.60 -2.01 -6.19
CA HIS A 92 -4.82 -1.29 -7.44
C HIS A 92 -4.32 0.14 -7.32
N PHE A 93 -3.63 0.60 -8.35
CA PHE A 93 -3.05 1.93 -8.46
C PHE A 93 -3.64 2.67 -9.66
N ARG A 94 -3.92 3.95 -9.49
CA ARG A 94 -4.08 4.88 -10.62
C ARG A 94 -3.01 5.95 -10.57
N LEU A 95 -2.52 6.31 -11.74
CA LEU A 95 -1.49 7.32 -11.92
C LEU A 95 -2.04 8.51 -12.71
N ALA A 96 -1.50 9.69 -12.45
CA ALA A 96 -1.61 10.88 -13.27
C ALA A 96 -0.22 11.53 -13.32
N ASP A 97 0.21 11.97 -14.50
CA ASP A 97 1.53 12.59 -14.71
C ASP A 97 2.70 11.77 -14.13
N GLY A 98 2.59 10.44 -14.21
CA GLY A 98 3.59 9.50 -13.71
C GLY A 98 3.68 9.38 -12.19
N LYS A 99 2.70 9.92 -11.44
CA LYS A 99 2.57 9.82 -9.98
C LYS A 99 1.33 9.04 -9.59
N ILE A 100 1.41 8.29 -8.50
CA ILE A 100 0.27 7.57 -7.93
C ILE A 100 -0.69 8.59 -7.30
N VAL A 101 -1.92 8.64 -7.79
CA VAL A 101 -3.00 9.50 -7.27
C VAL A 101 -4.11 8.72 -6.58
N SER A 102 -4.15 7.39 -6.77
CA SER A 102 -5.11 6.52 -6.10
C SER A 102 -4.47 5.19 -5.74
N ILE A 103 -4.76 4.70 -4.54
CA ILE A 103 -4.43 3.35 -4.08
C ILE A 103 -5.69 2.72 -3.50
N MET A 104 -6.02 1.52 -3.96
CA MET A 104 -7.11 0.70 -3.40
C MET A 104 -6.58 -0.67 -2.98
N LEU A 105 -6.71 -0.99 -1.71
CA LEU A 105 -6.40 -2.32 -1.17
C LEU A 105 -7.66 -3.17 -1.06
N VAL A 106 -7.55 -4.42 -1.50
CA VAL A 106 -8.56 -5.46 -1.29
C VAL A 106 -7.88 -6.64 -0.61
N PHE A 107 -8.37 -6.99 0.57
CA PHE A 107 -7.92 -8.15 1.35
C PHE A 107 -9.01 -8.57 2.35
N ASP A 108 -8.89 -9.79 2.88
CA ASP A 108 -9.78 -10.27 3.94
C ASP A 108 -9.45 -9.58 5.27
N ALA A 109 -10.40 -8.78 5.77
CA ALA A 109 -10.29 -8.04 7.01
C ALA A 109 -10.67 -8.87 8.25
N ALA A 110 -11.30 -10.05 8.09
CA ALA A 110 -11.77 -10.84 9.22
C ALA A 110 -10.66 -11.23 10.22
N PRO A 111 -9.45 -11.66 9.78
CA PRO A 111 -8.36 -12.01 10.70
C PRO A 111 -7.86 -10.84 11.56
N TRP A 112 -8.11 -9.60 11.13
CA TRP A 112 -7.68 -8.39 11.82
C TRP A 112 -8.68 -7.88 12.86
N GLN A 113 -9.95 -8.34 12.82
CA GLN A 113 -11.00 -7.87 13.71
C GLN A 113 -10.66 -7.92 15.21
N PRO A 114 -10.02 -8.99 15.74
CA PRO A 114 -9.63 -9.04 17.15
C PRO A 114 -8.60 -7.97 17.55
N MET A 115 -7.92 -7.38 16.57
CA MET A 115 -6.84 -6.41 16.77
C MET A 115 -7.27 -4.96 16.53
N LEU A 116 -8.40 -4.73 15.85
CA LEU A 116 -8.89 -3.38 15.52
C LEU A 116 -9.10 -2.50 16.76
N ALA A 117 -9.48 -3.09 17.90
CA ALA A 117 -9.63 -2.40 19.17
C ALA A 117 -8.29 -1.86 19.75
N ARG A 118 -7.13 -2.33 19.25
CA ARG A 118 -5.79 -1.93 19.70
C ARG A 118 -5.10 -0.94 18.76
N ILE A 119 -5.69 -0.69 17.59
CA ILE A 119 -5.14 0.19 16.55
C ILE A 119 -5.81 1.58 16.59
N GLN A 120 -7.01 1.69 17.18
CA GLN A 120 -7.75 2.94 17.36
C GLN A 120 -7.55 3.60 18.74
N GLY A 121 -6.63 3.09 19.56
CA GLY A 121 -6.35 3.56 20.93
C GLY A 121 -5.05 4.33 21.04
#